data_AF-A0A1Z5JCK5-F1
#
_entry.id   AF-A0A1Z5JCK5-F1
#
_cell.length_a   1.000
_cell.length_b   1.000
_cell.length_c   1.000
_cell.angle_alpha   90.00
_cell.angle_beta   90.00
_cell.angle_gamma   90.00
#
_symmetry.space_group_name_H-M   'P 1'
#
loop_
_entity.id
_entity.type
_entity.pdbx_description
1 polymer ?
#
loop_
_entity_poly.entity_id
_entity_poly.type
_entity_poly.pdbx_seq_one_letter_code
_entity_poly.pdbx_strand_id
1 'polypeptide(L)'
;MKHRIDPVSGVPMESRDIITLNMDRDEEGRWQCPVLTKPFADHTKIIGILQPGGKEANVISYEAYHELNIKTKNYEDLISGVKFDKHKDVLVLNDPDDEELNRRRDINQFYHILHSRELQTEQNAEGNVRHSVTASRVMEKLKQQQAKEAVKSESPSNECTAHSMLYVDIDGEKVPIMASDVTGVEFTTGRVSVSLTSSASAIAHDNVQRIATVEEVLQSQFQTMRKLKKKGYVILETNMGNITLELHCDMAPRTCTNFLGLCHQHKYDDTTCHRLIKSFMVQLGKAPKGEEEESLWGEAFPDEFDERLSHNEEGVLSMANAGPGTNRRQFFITFQSCTHLDRKHSVFGKVIKGMDVVKNLETIPTDKKERPMEEIRILKTVVKTDPAEEAKQLDLERIEKIIRERRKAGSSAKSVKESKSSALDNGPAVGKYLTQKTAGKASSDEDQGAGDTSRLAPPPKKTKFGNFSGW
;
A
#
# COMPACT_ATOMS: atom_id res chain seq x y z
N MET A 1 21.52 -2.15 30.73
CA MET A 1 21.71 -1.79 29.32
C MET A 1 22.92 -2.51 28.76
N LYS A 2 22.78 -3.32 27.69
CA LYS A 2 23.87 -4.14 27.11
C LYS A 2 24.93 -3.31 26.36
N HIS A 3 24.54 -2.14 25.82
CA HIS A 3 25.40 -1.32 24.95
C HIS A 3 25.68 0.10 25.47
N ARG A 4 25.15 0.51 26.64
CA ARG A 4 25.31 1.87 27.24
C ARG A 4 25.05 3.03 26.26
N ILE A 5 24.18 2.81 25.28
CA ILE A 5 23.83 3.74 24.21
C ILE A 5 22.30 3.76 24.11
N ASP A 6 21.72 4.94 23.85
CA ASP A 6 20.30 5.13 23.57
C ASP A 6 19.91 4.38 22.28
N PRO A 7 18.96 3.43 22.34
CA PRO A 7 18.53 2.64 21.18
C PRO A 7 17.90 3.48 20.05
N VAL A 8 17.37 4.67 20.36
CA VAL A 8 16.73 5.55 19.38
C VAL A 8 17.74 6.51 18.78
N SER A 9 18.46 7.27 19.63
CA SER A 9 19.33 8.37 19.17
C SER A 9 20.79 7.99 18.95
N GLY A 10 21.27 6.87 19.51
CA GLY A 10 22.69 6.50 19.44
C GLY A 10 23.60 7.28 20.40
N VAL A 11 23.04 8.14 21.26
CA VAL A 11 23.80 8.93 22.25
C VAL A 11 24.20 8.04 23.44
N PRO A 12 25.41 8.18 24.01
CA PRO A 12 25.79 7.47 25.23
C PRO A 12 24.82 7.77 26.38
N MET A 13 24.33 6.73 27.06
CA MET A 13 23.33 6.85 28.13
C MET A 13 23.70 5.97 29.32
N GLU A 14 23.54 6.51 30.54
CA GLU A 14 23.76 5.77 31.78
C GLU A 14 22.43 5.31 32.42
N SER A 15 22.48 4.32 33.31
CA SER A 15 21.30 3.87 34.05
C SER A 15 20.64 4.95 34.91
N ARG A 16 21.34 6.07 35.15
CA ARG A 16 20.85 7.23 35.91
C ARG A 16 19.88 8.10 35.12
N ASP A 17 19.95 8.02 33.79
CA ASP A 17 19.15 8.84 32.87
C ASP A 17 17.81 8.15 32.50
N ILE A 18 17.59 6.93 33.01
CA ILE A 18 16.34 6.17 32.79
C ILE A 18 15.27 6.66 33.75
N ILE A 19 14.10 6.97 33.19
CA ILE A 19 12.89 7.28 33.96
C ILE A 19 11.97 6.06 33.91
N THR A 20 11.58 5.56 35.08
CA THR A 20 10.60 4.48 35.22
C THR A 20 9.19 5.05 35.10
N LEU A 21 8.37 4.48 34.21
CA LEU A 21 6.99 4.92 34.01
C LEU A 21 6.02 4.04 34.80
N ASN A 22 5.23 4.67 35.65
CA ASN A 22 4.15 4.02 36.39
C ASN A 22 2.86 4.11 35.57
N MET A 23 2.39 2.97 35.08
CA MET A 23 1.20 2.85 34.21
C MET A 23 0.20 1.84 34.81
N ASP A 24 -1.09 2.08 34.61
CA ASP A 24 -2.17 1.24 35.13
C ASP A 24 -2.81 0.37 34.02
N ARG A 25 -3.35 -0.80 34.37
CA ARG A 25 -3.98 -1.75 33.43
C ARG A 25 -5.42 -2.07 33.83
N ASP A 26 -6.28 -2.25 32.84
CA ASP A 26 -7.66 -2.70 33.03
C ASP A 26 -7.77 -4.20 33.32
N GLU A 27 -8.99 -4.67 33.58
CA GLU A 27 -9.29 -6.10 33.83
C GLU A 27 -8.98 -7.01 32.63
N GLU A 28 -8.92 -6.44 31.42
CA GLU A 28 -8.58 -7.12 30.16
C GLU A 28 -7.06 -7.06 29.86
N GLY A 29 -6.26 -6.40 30.70
CA GLY A 29 -4.81 -6.25 30.57
C GLY A 29 -4.34 -5.12 29.65
N ARG A 30 -5.24 -4.27 29.14
CA ARG A 30 -4.93 -3.08 28.34
C ARG A 30 -4.47 -1.92 29.22
N TRP A 31 -3.55 -1.10 28.72
CA TRP A 31 -3.10 0.08 29.43
C TRP A 31 -4.18 1.15 29.47
N GLN A 32 -4.42 1.71 30.65
CA GLN A 32 -5.47 2.72 30.87
C GLN A 32 -4.97 3.91 31.69
N CYS A 33 -5.70 5.01 31.55
CA CYS A 33 -5.50 6.18 32.40
C CYS A 33 -6.04 5.89 33.82
N PRO A 34 -5.22 5.99 34.88
CA PRO A 34 -5.65 5.65 36.25
C PRO A 34 -6.73 6.58 36.80
N VAL A 35 -6.81 7.82 36.30
CA VAL A 35 -7.79 8.82 36.77
C VAL A 35 -9.14 8.72 36.03
N LEU A 36 -9.11 8.61 34.70
CA LEU A 36 -10.34 8.58 33.88
C LEU A 36 -10.85 7.16 33.61
N THR A 37 -10.09 6.13 33.99
CA THR A 37 -10.34 4.70 33.71
C THR A 37 -10.67 4.41 32.24
N LYS A 38 -10.14 5.25 31.34
CA LYS A 38 -10.24 5.09 29.89
C LYS A 38 -8.97 4.39 29.37
N PRO A 39 -9.10 3.37 28.50
CA PRO A 39 -7.94 2.76 27.87
C PRO A 39 -7.22 3.75 26.94
N PHE A 40 -5.90 3.65 26.84
CA PHE A 40 -5.13 4.46 25.90
C PHE A 40 -5.30 3.92 24.47
N ALA A 41 -5.69 4.79 23.54
CA ALA A 41 -5.74 4.49 22.11
C ALA A 41 -4.55 5.12 21.37
N ASP A 42 -4.30 4.69 20.13
CA ASP A 42 -3.15 5.13 19.31
C ASP A 42 -3.09 6.65 19.11
N HIS A 43 -4.25 7.29 19.03
CA HIS A 43 -4.42 8.74 18.86
C HIS A 43 -4.62 9.49 20.18
N THR A 44 -4.44 8.82 21.33
CA THR A 44 -4.55 9.49 22.63
C THR A 44 -3.26 10.20 22.96
N LYS A 45 -3.33 11.49 23.30
CA LYS A 45 -2.19 12.24 23.83
C LYS A 45 -1.91 11.81 25.27
N ILE A 46 -0.69 11.33 25.52
CA ILE A 46 -0.27 10.73 26.81
C ILE A 46 0.85 11.56 27.39
N ILE A 47 0.77 11.83 28.69
CA ILE A 47 1.81 12.54 29.42
C ILE A 47 2.28 11.75 30.63
N GLY A 48 3.53 11.98 31.05
CA GLY A 48 4.09 11.52 32.31
C GLY A 48 4.40 12.70 33.22
N ILE A 49 3.92 12.66 34.47
CA ILE A 49 4.25 13.63 35.51
C ILE A 49 5.40 13.09 36.34
N LEU A 50 6.53 13.80 36.31
CA LEU A 50 7.75 13.44 37.01
C LEU A 50 7.58 13.58 38.52
N GLN A 51 7.95 12.54 39.27
CA GLN A 51 7.92 12.54 40.72
C GLN A 51 9.17 13.23 41.31
N PRO A 52 9.09 13.73 42.55
CA PRO A 52 10.23 14.32 43.24
C PRO A 52 11.39 13.32 43.31
N GLY A 53 12.50 13.65 42.64
CA GLY A 53 13.66 12.77 42.49
C GLY A 53 13.97 12.37 41.04
N GLY A 54 13.08 12.67 40.08
CA GLY A 54 13.37 12.63 38.65
C GLY A 54 13.55 11.24 38.03
N LYS A 55 13.34 10.17 38.81
CA LYS A 55 13.55 8.77 38.38
C LYS A 55 12.26 8.05 38.04
N GLU A 56 11.12 8.56 38.49
CA GLU A 56 9.81 7.93 38.30
C GLU A 56 8.84 8.97 37.74
N ALA A 57 7.98 8.55 36.82
CA ALA A 57 6.92 9.39 36.28
C ALA A 57 5.59 8.63 36.23
N ASN A 58 4.53 9.30 36.68
CA ASN A 58 3.17 8.79 36.68
C ASN A 58 2.48 9.12 35.36
N VAL A 59 1.98 8.10 34.66
CA VAL A 59 1.42 8.26 33.32
C VAL A 59 -0.09 8.51 33.38
N ILE A 60 -0.53 9.60 32.77
CA ILE A 60 -1.94 9.97 32.67
C ILE A 60 -2.29 10.44 31.25
N SER A 61 -3.58 10.43 30.92
CA SER A 61 -4.07 11.02 29.67
C SER A 61 -3.98 12.55 29.72
N TYR A 62 -3.72 13.16 28.57
CA TYR A 62 -3.72 14.62 28.45
C TYR A 62 -5.11 15.22 28.73
N GLU A 63 -6.18 14.48 28.43
CA GLU A 63 -7.55 14.85 28.80
C GLU A 63 -7.66 15.08 30.32
N ALA A 64 -7.23 14.10 31.13
CA ALA A 64 -7.27 14.21 32.59
C ALA A 64 -6.45 15.41 33.10
N TYR A 65 -5.24 15.57 32.57
CA TYR A 65 -4.36 16.69 32.92
C TYR A 65 -4.95 18.05 32.54
N HIS A 66 -5.50 18.16 31.34
CA HIS A 66 -6.06 19.42 30.86
C HIS A 66 -7.28 19.82 31.69
N GLU A 67 -8.15 18.87 32.01
CA GLU A 67 -9.38 19.15 32.74
C GLU A 67 -9.18 19.39 34.23
N LEU A 68 -8.35 18.56 34.87
CA LEU A 68 -8.22 18.55 36.33
C LEU A 68 -7.04 19.37 36.83
N ASN A 69 -6.02 19.64 36.01
CA ASN A 69 -4.88 20.48 36.39
C ASN A 69 -4.86 21.84 35.68
N ILE A 70 -4.94 21.88 34.34
CA ILE A 70 -4.81 23.14 33.58
C ILE A 70 -6.03 24.05 33.81
N LYS A 71 -7.25 23.54 33.59
CA LYS A 71 -8.48 24.34 33.73
C LYS A 71 -8.69 24.85 35.17
N THR A 72 -8.40 24.02 36.16
CA THR A 72 -8.56 24.33 37.60
C THR A 72 -7.39 25.12 38.17
N LYS A 73 -6.27 25.24 37.44
CA LYS A 73 -4.98 25.77 37.90
C LYS A 73 -4.42 25.04 39.14
N ASN A 74 -4.76 23.76 39.31
CA ASN A 74 -4.23 22.92 40.37
C ASN A 74 -3.10 22.04 39.83
N TYR A 75 -1.83 22.37 40.11
CA TYR A 75 -0.66 21.63 39.60
C TYR A 75 -0.14 20.62 40.63
N GLU A 76 -1.05 19.76 41.09
CA GLU A 76 -0.77 18.61 41.95
C GLU A 76 -1.01 17.33 41.17
N ASP A 77 -0.08 16.38 41.25
CA ASP A 77 -0.21 15.10 40.57
C ASP A 77 -1.47 14.39 41.06
N LEU A 78 -2.32 13.96 40.14
CA LEU A 78 -3.62 13.38 40.40
C LEU A 78 -3.52 11.99 41.07
N ILE A 79 -2.34 11.36 41.00
CA ILE A 79 -2.09 10.05 41.63
C ILE A 79 -1.38 10.22 42.97
N SER A 80 -0.27 10.96 43.02
CA SER A 80 0.56 11.07 44.23
C SER A 80 0.25 12.27 45.12
N GLY A 81 -0.49 13.26 44.63
CA GLY A 81 -0.80 14.52 45.33
C GLY A 81 0.41 15.47 45.45
N VAL A 82 1.52 15.19 44.77
CA VAL A 82 2.72 16.03 44.83
C VAL A 82 2.62 17.20 43.87
N LYS A 83 3.02 18.40 44.32
CA LYS A 83 3.09 19.59 43.46
C LYS A 83 4.19 19.46 42.42
N PHE A 84 3.89 19.81 41.17
CA PHE A 84 4.84 19.76 40.06
C PHE A 84 4.80 21.04 39.22
N ASP A 85 5.91 21.37 38.58
CA ASP A 85 6.03 22.50 37.66
C ASP A 85 5.59 22.09 36.25
N LYS A 86 4.55 22.77 35.72
CA LYS A 86 3.99 22.53 34.38
C LYS A 86 4.98 22.57 33.21
N HIS A 87 6.14 23.22 33.36
CA HIS A 87 7.11 23.41 32.29
C HIS A 87 8.35 22.51 32.41
N LYS A 88 8.60 21.93 33.58
CA LYS A 88 9.82 21.16 33.86
C LYS A 88 9.51 19.68 34.12
N ASP A 89 8.39 19.42 34.78
CA ASP A 89 8.07 18.10 35.32
C ASP A 89 7.05 17.33 34.46
N VAL A 90 6.60 17.92 33.35
CA VAL A 90 5.63 17.31 32.43
C VAL A 90 6.35 16.79 31.20
N LEU A 91 6.32 15.47 31.02
CA LEU A 91 6.89 14.77 29.89
C LEU A 91 5.76 14.40 28.91
N VAL A 92 5.89 14.81 27.65
CA VAL A 92 4.95 14.37 26.61
C VAL A 92 5.44 13.03 26.05
N LEU A 93 4.67 11.97 26.30
CA LEU A 93 5.03 10.61 25.91
C LEU A 93 4.47 10.23 24.54
N ASN A 94 3.26 10.68 24.22
CA ASN A 94 2.62 10.50 22.93
C ASN A 94 1.85 11.75 22.55
N ASP A 95 2.04 12.24 21.32
CA ASP A 95 1.28 13.35 20.77
C ASP A 95 1.01 13.09 19.28
N PRO A 96 -0.23 12.75 18.89
CA PRO A 96 -0.55 12.45 17.49
C PRO A 96 -0.36 13.66 16.57
N ASP A 97 -0.46 14.88 17.10
CA ASP A 97 -0.37 16.11 16.34
C ASP A 97 1.09 16.56 16.12
N ASP A 98 2.05 16.04 16.90
CA ASP A 98 3.47 16.41 16.81
C ASP A 98 4.23 15.51 15.82
N GLU A 99 4.38 15.99 14.58
CA GLU A 99 5.09 15.28 13.51
C GLU A 99 6.58 15.03 13.80
N GLU A 100 7.24 15.86 14.62
CA GLU A 100 8.64 15.62 14.98
C GLU A 100 8.77 14.48 15.99
N LEU A 101 7.90 14.49 17.00
CA LEU A 101 7.84 13.43 18.00
C LEU A 101 7.48 12.09 17.36
N ASN A 102 6.53 12.09 16.41
CA ASN A 102 6.14 10.88 15.66
C ASN A 102 7.27 10.35 14.77
N ARG A 103 8.04 11.22 14.11
CA ARG A 103 9.23 10.80 13.33
C ARG A 103 10.29 10.13 14.21
N ARG A 104 10.55 10.66 15.41
CA ARG A 104 11.54 10.08 16.35
C ARG A 104 11.12 8.72 16.92
N ARG A 105 9.84 8.36 16.84
CA ARG A 105 9.28 7.09 17.34
C ARG A 105 9.09 6.04 16.25
N ASP A 106 9.39 6.37 15.00
CA ASP A 106 9.39 5.41 13.90
C ASP A 106 10.49 4.36 14.11
N ILE A 107 10.06 3.12 14.31
CA ILE A 107 10.92 1.98 14.63
C ILE A 107 12.01 1.80 13.56
N ASN A 108 11.70 2.06 12.30
CA ASN A 108 12.63 1.86 11.19
C ASN A 108 13.84 2.81 11.24
N GLN A 109 13.72 3.93 11.95
CA GLN A 109 14.75 4.96 12.05
C GLN A 109 15.63 4.80 13.31
N PHE A 110 15.35 3.80 14.16
CA PHE A 110 16.10 3.61 15.39
C PHE A 110 17.55 3.22 15.10
N TYR A 111 18.48 3.86 15.81
CA TYR A 111 19.92 3.64 15.67
C TYR A 111 20.30 2.16 15.71
N HIS A 112 19.76 1.41 16.67
CA HIS A 112 20.08 -0.01 16.82
C HIS A 112 19.54 -0.91 15.70
N ILE A 113 18.47 -0.52 15.01
CA ILE A 113 17.93 -1.27 13.87
C ILE A 113 18.80 -1.02 12.64
N LEU A 114 19.18 0.23 12.41
CA LEU A 114 20.09 0.60 11.31
C LEU A 114 21.48 -0.04 11.47
N HIS A 115 22.01 -0.09 12.70
CA HIS A 115 23.35 -0.60 13.00
C HIS A 115 23.36 -2.03 13.56
N SER A 116 22.22 -2.73 13.52
CA SER A 116 22.08 -4.11 14.03
C SER A 116 23.03 -5.09 13.33
N ARG A 117 23.29 -4.88 12.04
CA ARG A 117 24.21 -5.70 11.22
C ARG A 117 25.68 -5.47 11.58
N GLU A 118 26.06 -4.23 11.91
CA GLU A 118 27.42 -3.87 12.30
C GLU A 118 27.74 -4.35 13.72
N LEU A 119 26.82 -4.17 14.66
CA LEU A 119 26.95 -4.66 16.05
C LEU A 119 27.05 -6.20 16.15
N GLN A 120 26.41 -6.95 15.25
CA GLN A 120 26.58 -8.40 15.15
C GLN A 120 27.94 -8.80 14.56
N THR A 121 28.53 -7.95 13.73
CA THR A 121 29.85 -8.19 13.13
C THR A 121 30.95 -7.95 14.18
N GLU A 122 30.80 -6.94 15.04
CA GLU A 122 31.73 -6.67 16.15
C GLU A 122 31.67 -7.72 17.26
N GLN A 123 30.49 -8.25 17.61
CA GLN A 123 30.37 -9.36 18.58
C GLN A 123 31.03 -10.66 18.09
N ASN A 124 31.13 -10.86 16.78
CA ASN A 124 31.85 -11.99 16.19
C ASN A 124 33.36 -11.73 16.04
N ALA A 125 33.82 -10.48 16.20
CA ALA A 125 35.23 -10.10 16.04
C ALA A 125 36.06 -10.24 17.32
N GLU A 126 35.43 -10.34 18.50
CA GLU A 126 36.15 -10.53 19.78
C GLU A 126 36.60 -11.99 20.04
N GLY A 127 36.27 -12.92 19.15
CA GLY A 127 36.74 -14.30 19.19
C GLY A 127 37.99 -14.52 18.34
N ASN A 128 39.15 -14.08 18.79
CA ASN A 128 40.41 -14.21 18.06
C ASN A 128 40.91 -15.68 18.05
N VAL A 129 40.36 -16.53 17.17
CA VAL A 129 40.87 -17.89 16.91
C VAL A 129 41.47 -17.94 15.52
N ARG A 130 42.80 -18.10 15.45
CA ARG A 130 43.55 -18.29 14.20
C ARG A 130 43.07 -19.56 13.50
N HIS A 131 42.26 -19.43 12.46
CA HIS A 131 41.88 -20.56 11.62
C HIS A 131 43.10 -21.06 10.82
N SER A 132 43.44 -22.34 10.96
CA SER A 132 44.45 -22.95 10.11
C SER A 132 43.96 -23.01 8.66
N VAL A 133 44.89 -23.00 7.71
CA VAL A 133 44.63 -22.96 6.26
C VAL A 133 43.69 -24.09 5.80
N THR A 134 43.69 -25.21 6.54
CA THR A 134 42.82 -26.36 6.31
C THR A 134 41.35 -26.06 6.66
N ALA A 135 41.09 -25.33 7.74
CA ALA A 135 39.73 -24.96 8.15
C ALA A 135 39.07 -23.99 7.15
N SER A 136 39.86 -23.12 6.51
CA SER A 136 39.37 -22.19 5.49
C SER A 136 38.87 -22.91 4.24
N ARG A 137 39.57 -23.97 3.78
CA ARG A 137 39.12 -24.78 2.64
C ARG A 137 37.86 -25.60 2.92
N VAL A 138 37.68 -26.05 4.16
CA VAL A 138 36.49 -26.80 4.57
C VAL A 138 35.28 -25.86 4.64
N MET A 139 35.46 -24.67 5.19
CA MET A 139 34.44 -23.62 5.22
C MET A 139 34.05 -23.17 3.81
N GLU A 140 35.00 -23.05 2.88
CA GLU A 140 34.73 -22.67 1.50
C GLU A 140 33.94 -23.76 0.73
N LYS A 141 34.26 -25.04 0.95
CA LYS A 141 33.47 -26.16 0.40
C LYS A 141 32.06 -26.23 0.99
N LEU A 142 31.90 -25.98 2.29
CA LEU A 142 30.59 -25.88 2.94
C LEU A 142 29.80 -24.69 2.41
N LYS A 143 30.44 -23.54 2.17
CA LYS A 143 29.80 -22.35 1.61
C LYS A 143 29.35 -22.56 0.16
N GLN A 144 30.14 -23.30 -0.63
CA GLN A 144 29.76 -23.69 -1.99
C GLN A 144 28.65 -24.75 -2.03
N GLN A 145 28.59 -25.64 -1.04
CA GLN A 145 27.48 -26.58 -0.87
C GLN A 145 26.21 -25.86 -0.42
N GLN A 146 26.30 -24.94 0.54
CA GLN A 146 25.19 -24.10 0.99
C GLN A 146 24.70 -23.17 -0.12
N ALA A 147 25.59 -22.62 -0.96
CA ALA A 147 25.18 -21.83 -2.14
C ALA A 147 24.47 -22.70 -3.19
N LYS A 148 24.86 -23.97 -3.35
CA LYS A 148 24.15 -24.92 -4.23
C LYS A 148 22.83 -25.41 -3.63
N GLU A 149 22.72 -25.47 -2.31
CA GLU A 149 21.48 -25.79 -1.60
C GLU A 149 20.53 -24.58 -1.57
N ALA A 150 21.03 -23.35 -1.42
CA ALA A 150 20.25 -22.11 -1.51
C ALA A 150 19.60 -21.93 -2.89
N VAL A 151 20.33 -22.27 -3.97
CA VAL A 151 19.77 -22.29 -5.33
C VAL A 151 18.72 -23.41 -5.52
N LYS A 152 18.67 -24.40 -4.61
CA LYS A 152 17.69 -25.50 -4.65
C LYS A 152 16.53 -25.33 -3.66
N SER A 153 16.63 -24.42 -2.69
CA SER A 153 15.63 -24.20 -1.64
C SER A 153 14.97 -22.82 -1.67
N GLU A 154 15.33 -21.92 -2.60
CA GLU A 154 14.55 -20.70 -2.83
C GLU A 154 13.30 -21.01 -3.65
N SER A 155 12.27 -21.43 -2.92
CA SER A 155 10.88 -21.21 -3.32
C SER A 155 10.59 -19.72 -3.09
N PRO A 156 10.00 -18.97 -4.05
CA PRO A 156 9.79 -17.54 -3.88
C PRO A 156 8.67 -17.32 -2.86
N SER A 157 9.01 -16.73 -1.72
CA SER A 157 8.06 -16.23 -0.73
C SER A 157 7.41 -14.92 -1.22
N ASN A 158 6.11 -14.79 -0.92
CA ASN A 158 5.11 -13.92 -1.56
C ASN A 158 5.32 -12.39 -1.55
N GLU A 159 6.42 -11.84 -1.00
CA GLU A 159 6.68 -10.39 -1.02
C GLU A 159 7.19 -9.88 -2.39
N CYS A 160 7.69 -10.76 -3.26
CA CYS A 160 8.20 -10.38 -4.59
C CYS A 160 7.10 -10.10 -5.65
N THR A 161 5.84 -10.44 -5.39
CA THR A 161 4.78 -10.32 -6.41
C THR A 161 4.17 -8.92 -6.46
N ALA A 162 3.95 -8.26 -5.31
CA ALA A 162 3.28 -6.96 -5.29
C ALA A 162 4.18 -5.80 -5.77
N HIS A 163 5.47 -5.81 -5.39
CA HIS A 163 6.41 -4.75 -5.79
C HIS A 163 6.74 -4.84 -7.29
N SER A 164 6.76 -6.06 -7.87
CA SER A 164 7.02 -6.24 -9.31
C SER A 164 5.88 -5.69 -10.19
N MET A 165 4.64 -5.66 -9.71
CA MET A 165 3.50 -5.07 -10.43
C MET A 165 3.62 -3.55 -10.64
N LEU A 166 4.51 -2.88 -9.92
CA LEU A 166 4.71 -1.43 -10.00
C LEU A 166 5.72 -1.00 -11.06
N TYR A 167 6.35 -1.96 -11.76
CA TYR A 167 7.35 -1.70 -12.78
C TYR A 167 6.96 -2.37 -14.09
N VAL A 168 7.35 -1.73 -15.19
CA VAL A 168 7.27 -2.29 -16.54
C VAL A 168 8.69 -2.40 -17.08
N ASP A 169 9.02 -3.56 -17.64
CA ASP A 169 10.27 -3.75 -18.35
C ASP A 169 10.17 -3.12 -19.74
N ILE A 170 10.93 -2.06 -19.98
CA ILE A 170 11.01 -1.40 -21.28
C ILE A 170 12.46 -1.49 -21.77
N ASP A 171 12.69 -2.20 -22.86
CA ASP A 171 14.02 -2.37 -23.49
C ASP A 171 15.10 -2.90 -22.52
N GLY A 172 14.70 -3.72 -21.53
CA GLY A 172 15.59 -4.31 -20.52
C GLY A 172 15.80 -3.44 -19.27
N GLU A 173 15.15 -2.28 -19.18
CA GLU A 173 15.17 -1.39 -18.01
C GLU A 173 13.84 -1.47 -17.25
N LYS A 174 13.91 -1.65 -15.91
CA LYS A 174 12.73 -1.61 -15.02
C LYS A 174 12.30 -0.18 -14.79
N VAL A 175 11.19 0.22 -15.42
CA VAL A 175 10.65 1.57 -15.32
C VAL A 175 9.47 1.57 -14.34
N PRO A 176 9.47 2.42 -13.30
CA PRO A 176 8.34 2.53 -12.39
C PRO A 176 7.12 3.12 -13.11
N ILE A 177 5.96 2.51 -12.89
CA ILE A 177 4.66 2.99 -13.37
C ILE A 177 4.26 4.20 -12.54
N MET A 178 4.04 5.36 -13.16
CA MET A 178 3.56 6.54 -12.45
C MET A 178 2.04 6.50 -12.33
N ALA A 179 1.49 7.12 -11.29
CA ALA A 179 0.05 7.21 -11.09
C ALA A 179 -0.67 7.85 -12.30
N SER A 180 0.00 8.77 -13.00
CA SER A 180 -0.48 9.41 -14.23
C SER A 180 -0.57 8.47 -15.42
N ASP A 181 0.26 7.42 -15.49
CA ASP A 181 0.21 6.42 -16.58
C ASP A 181 -1.04 5.53 -16.47
N VAL A 182 -1.50 5.32 -15.24
CA VAL A 182 -2.63 4.44 -14.93
C VAL A 182 -3.94 5.23 -14.97
N THR A 183 -4.00 6.31 -14.18
CA THR A 183 -5.22 7.10 -13.94
C THR A 183 -5.42 8.23 -14.95
N GLY A 184 -4.37 8.64 -15.65
CA GLY A 184 -4.38 9.83 -16.51
C GLY A 184 -4.33 11.16 -15.74
N VAL A 185 -4.28 11.14 -14.39
CA VAL A 185 -4.25 12.32 -13.54
C VAL A 185 -2.83 12.58 -13.04
N GLU A 186 -2.36 13.82 -13.18
CA GLU A 186 -1.05 14.22 -12.68
C GLU A 186 -1.08 14.44 -11.17
N PHE A 187 -0.66 13.43 -10.41
CA PHE A 187 -0.44 13.55 -8.97
C PHE A 187 1.00 13.99 -8.68
N THR A 188 1.16 15.12 -7.99
CA THR A 188 2.46 15.60 -7.53
C THR A 188 2.78 15.04 -6.14
N THR A 189 4.05 14.78 -5.86
CA THR A 189 4.50 14.30 -4.54
C THR A 189 4.53 15.41 -3.47
N GLY A 190 4.17 16.66 -3.80
CA GLY A 190 4.12 17.79 -2.85
C GLY A 190 5.48 18.21 -2.28
N ARG A 191 6.60 17.63 -2.74
CA ARG A 191 7.94 17.95 -2.26
C ARG A 191 8.38 19.30 -2.83
N VAL A 192 8.59 20.28 -1.96
CA VAL A 192 9.21 21.56 -2.30
C VAL A 192 10.73 21.46 -2.16
N SER A 193 11.48 21.89 -3.17
CA SER A 193 12.94 21.99 -3.09
C SER A 193 13.33 23.28 -2.36
N VAL A 194 14.16 23.15 -1.31
CA VAL A 194 14.72 24.29 -0.56
C VAL A 194 16.18 24.44 -0.95
N SER A 195 16.56 25.58 -1.51
CA SER A 195 17.96 25.87 -1.87
C SER A 195 18.81 26.11 -0.62
N LEU A 196 19.99 25.47 -0.57
CA LEU A 196 20.90 25.43 0.59
C LEU A 196 21.68 26.75 0.85
N THR A 197 21.33 27.87 0.24
CA THR A 197 22.03 29.15 0.45
C THR A 197 21.03 30.29 0.54
N SER A 198 21.13 31.06 1.63
CA SER A 198 20.13 32.01 2.12
C SER A 198 19.85 33.18 1.17
N SER A 199 18.58 33.64 1.23
CA SER A 199 18.05 34.90 0.71
C SER A 199 17.65 34.93 -0.78
N ALA A 200 16.35 34.70 -1.01
CA ALA A 200 15.63 34.84 -2.28
C ALA A 200 15.82 33.71 -3.32
N SER A 201 15.40 32.49 -2.99
CA SER A 201 15.02 31.51 -4.01
C SER A 201 13.51 31.53 -4.24
N ALA A 202 13.12 31.61 -5.51
CA ALA A 202 11.76 31.31 -5.92
C ALA A 202 11.44 29.87 -5.48
N ILE A 203 10.27 29.67 -4.85
CA ILE A 203 9.77 28.32 -4.55
C ILE A 203 9.61 27.60 -5.90
N ALA A 204 10.57 26.74 -6.24
CA ALA A 204 10.46 25.85 -7.37
C ALA A 204 9.63 24.65 -6.91
N HIS A 205 8.41 24.55 -7.43
CA HIS A 205 7.62 23.34 -7.28
C HIS A 205 8.12 22.37 -8.35
N ASP A 206 8.95 21.40 -7.98
CA ASP A 206 9.23 20.28 -8.86
C ASP A 206 8.01 19.36 -8.82
N ASN A 207 7.23 19.37 -9.90
CA ASN A 207 6.09 18.48 -10.09
C ASN A 207 6.60 17.04 -10.37
N VAL A 208 7.23 16.41 -9.38
CA VAL A 208 7.65 15.02 -9.47
C VAL A 208 6.41 14.15 -9.36
N GLN A 209 6.16 13.37 -10.41
CA GLN A 209 5.04 12.44 -10.49
C GLN A 209 5.19 11.35 -9.42
N ARG A 210 4.07 11.00 -8.78
CA ARG A 210 3.99 9.90 -7.81
C ARG A 210 4.01 8.55 -8.52
N ILE A 211 4.70 7.56 -7.94
CA ILE A 211 4.60 6.15 -8.37
C ILE A 211 3.17 5.64 -8.08
N ALA A 212 2.63 4.82 -8.98
CA ALA A 212 1.31 4.21 -8.82
C ALA A 212 1.26 3.27 -7.59
N THR A 213 0.10 3.13 -6.96
CA THR A 213 -0.12 2.06 -5.97
C THR A 213 -0.54 0.75 -6.64
N VAL A 214 -0.36 -0.37 -5.93
CA VAL A 214 -0.77 -1.70 -6.43
C VAL A 214 -2.27 -1.73 -6.72
N GLU A 215 -3.09 -1.13 -5.86
CA GLU A 215 -4.54 -1.05 -6.06
C GLU A 215 -4.91 -0.21 -7.28
N GLU A 216 -4.21 0.90 -7.58
CA GLU A 216 -4.44 1.70 -8.80
C GLU A 216 -4.17 0.87 -10.07
N VAL A 217 -3.07 0.11 -10.08
CA VAL A 217 -2.71 -0.78 -11.19
C VAL A 217 -3.75 -1.89 -11.35
N LEU A 218 -4.17 -2.53 -10.25
CA LEU A 218 -5.21 -3.55 -10.27
C LEU A 218 -6.55 -2.99 -10.78
N GLN A 219 -6.95 -1.81 -10.30
CA GLN A 219 -8.20 -1.18 -10.72
C GLN A 219 -8.19 -0.87 -12.23
N SER A 220 -7.04 -0.45 -12.77
CA SER A 220 -6.83 -0.27 -14.20
C SER A 220 -7.01 -1.57 -15.00
N GLN A 221 -6.38 -2.66 -14.54
CA GLN A 221 -6.55 -3.98 -15.14
C GLN A 221 -8.01 -4.43 -15.10
N PHE A 222 -8.71 -4.22 -13.98
CA PHE A 222 -10.13 -4.54 -13.85
C PHE A 222 -11.02 -3.72 -14.80
N GLN A 223 -10.71 -2.44 -15.02
CA GLN A 223 -11.40 -1.63 -16.03
C GLN A 223 -11.19 -2.17 -17.44
N THR A 224 -9.97 -2.63 -17.77
CA THR A 224 -9.67 -3.27 -19.05
C THR A 224 -10.45 -4.58 -19.21
N MET A 225 -10.52 -5.42 -18.17
CA MET A 225 -11.36 -6.62 -18.16
C MET A 225 -12.85 -6.32 -18.40
N ARG A 226 -13.39 -5.30 -17.74
CA ARG A 226 -14.78 -4.84 -17.95
C ARG A 226 -15.05 -4.42 -19.39
N LYS A 227 -14.06 -3.83 -20.07
CA LYS A 227 -14.15 -3.41 -21.48
C LYS A 227 -14.11 -4.60 -22.45
N LEU A 228 -13.33 -5.64 -22.13
CA LEU A 228 -13.22 -6.85 -22.95
C LEU A 228 -14.54 -7.61 -23.06
N LYS A 229 -15.38 -7.59 -22.00
CA LYS A 229 -16.66 -8.33 -21.93
C LYS A 229 -16.54 -9.82 -22.28
N LYS A 230 -15.35 -10.38 -22.13
CA LYS A 230 -15.05 -11.79 -22.37
C LYS A 230 -15.34 -12.58 -21.11
N LYS A 231 -15.86 -13.79 -21.29
CA LYS A 231 -16.12 -14.73 -20.20
C LYS A 231 -14.94 -15.67 -20.01
N GLY A 232 -14.67 -16.04 -18.76
CA GLY A 232 -13.67 -17.05 -18.43
C GLY A 232 -14.28 -18.45 -18.44
N TYR A 233 -13.47 -19.46 -18.75
CA TYR A 233 -13.89 -20.86 -18.70
C TYR A 233 -12.86 -21.71 -17.97
N VAL A 234 -13.31 -22.42 -16.93
CA VAL A 234 -12.47 -23.29 -16.11
C VAL A 234 -13.11 -24.67 -16.01
N ILE A 235 -12.33 -25.73 -16.16
CA ILE A 235 -12.76 -27.10 -15.84
C ILE A 235 -12.17 -27.48 -14.49
N LEU A 236 -13.04 -27.93 -13.58
CA LEU A 236 -12.68 -28.65 -12.38
C LEU A 236 -12.78 -30.15 -12.66
N GLU A 237 -11.65 -30.84 -12.69
CA GLU A 237 -11.61 -32.30 -12.72
C GLU A 237 -11.76 -32.79 -11.29
N THR A 238 -12.89 -33.42 -10.97
CA THR A 238 -13.16 -33.98 -9.64
C THR A 238 -13.18 -35.50 -9.70
N ASN A 239 -13.06 -36.16 -8.55
CA ASN A 239 -13.19 -37.61 -8.47
C ASN A 239 -14.58 -38.13 -8.90
N MET A 240 -15.59 -37.27 -8.91
CA MET A 240 -16.97 -37.60 -9.30
C MET A 240 -17.29 -37.23 -10.77
N GLY A 241 -16.35 -36.58 -11.47
CA GLY A 241 -16.50 -36.14 -12.85
C GLY A 241 -16.04 -34.70 -13.08
N ASN A 242 -16.20 -34.23 -14.31
CA ASN A 242 -15.70 -32.92 -14.73
C ASN A 242 -16.82 -31.87 -14.67
N ILE A 243 -16.54 -30.76 -13.99
CA ILE A 243 -17.45 -29.61 -13.88
C ILE A 243 -16.85 -28.45 -14.66
N THR A 244 -17.58 -27.92 -15.65
CA THR A 244 -17.14 -26.73 -16.40
C THR A 244 -17.86 -25.50 -15.87
N LEU A 245 -17.07 -24.51 -15.46
CA LEU A 245 -17.49 -23.23 -14.93
C LEU A 245 -17.35 -22.14 -16.00
N GLU A 246 -18.36 -21.29 -16.08
CA GLU A 246 -18.33 -20.01 -16.79
C GLU A 246 -18.17 -18.89 -15.77
N LEU A 247 -17.17 -18.04 -15.97
CA LEU A 247 -16.83 -16.93 -15.08
C LEU A 247 -17.24 -15.59 -15.70
N HIS A 248 -17.88 -14.75 -14.90
CA HIS A 248 -18.34 -13.41 -15.26
C HIS A 248 -17.30 -12.34 -14.91
N CYS A 249 -16.17 -12.40 -15.61
CA CYS A 249 -15.02 -11.52 -15.39
C CYS A 249 -15.30 -10.05 -15.70
N ASP A 250 -16.37 -9.77 -16.46
CA ASP A 250 -16.87 -8.43 -16.76
C ASP A 250 -17.63 -7.80 -15.59
N MET A 251 -18.24 -8.59 -14.71
CA MET A 251 -19.04 -8.12 -13.58
C MET A 251 -18.26 -8.16 -12.27
N ALA A 252 -17.58 -9.28 -12.02
CA ALA A 252 -16.77 -9.53 -10.82
C ALA A 252 -15.29 -9.73 -11.20
N PRO A 253 -14.59 -8.70 -11.73
CA PRO A 253 -13.22 -8.82 -12.21
C PRO A 253 -12.25 -9.23 -11.10
N ARG A 254 -12.33 -8.63 -9.91
CA ARG A 254 -11.40 -8.95 -8.82
C ARG A 254 -11.55 -10.40 -8.38
N THR A 255 -12.79 -10.83 -8.18
CA THR A 255 -13.11 -12.19 -7.77
C THR A 255 -12.67 -13.21 -8.82
N CYS A 256 -12.90 -12.93 -10.10
CA CYS A 256 -12.47 -13.80 -11.19
C CYS A 256 -10.95 -13.86 -11.31
N THR A 257 -10.24 -12.73 -11.21
CA THR A 257 -8.76 -12.71 -11.23
C THR A 257 -8.19 -13.54 -10.09
N ASN A 258 -8.75 -13.43 -8.89
CA ASN A 258 -8.34 -14.24 -7.75
C ASN A 258 -8.52 -15.73 -8.04
N PHE A 259 -9.70 -16.14 -8.50
CA PHE A 259 -9.99 -17.55 -8.79
C PHE A 259 -9.10 -18.11 -9.91
N LEU A 260 -8.96 -17.39 -11.03
CA LEU A 260 -8.12 -17.78 -12.16
C LEU A 260 -6.63 -17.84 -11.77
N GLY A 261 -6.14 -16.86 -11.02
CA GLY A 261 -4.76 -16.85 -10.52
C GLY A 261 -4.46 -18.03 -9.60
N LEU A 262 -5.39 -18.38 -8.70
CA LEU A 262 -5.25 -19.55 -7.84
C LEU A 262 -5.31 -20.88 -8.62
N CYS A 263 -6.09 -20.94 -9.72
CA CYS A 263 -6.08 -22.09 -10.63
C CYS A 263 -4.72 -22.25 -11.33
N HIS A 264 -4.12 -21.15 -11.81
CA HIS A 264 -2.79 -21.19 -12.43
C HIS A 264 -1.68 -21.58 -11.46
N GLN A 265 -1.82 -21.20 -10.19
CA GLN A 265 -0.90 -21.61 -9.12
C GLN A 265 -1.17 -23.03 -8.61
N HIS A 266 -2.12 -23.77 -9.20
CA HIS A 266 -2.50 -25.12 -8.78
C HIS A 266 -2.93 -25.21 -7.30
N LYS A 267 -3.42 -24.12 -6.70
CA LYS A 267 -3.79 -24.05 -5.27
C LYS A 267 -5.09 -24.80 -4.95
N TYR A 268 -5.88 -25.10 -5.97
CA TYR A 268 -7.11 -25.88 -5.87
C TYR A 268 -6.92 -27.35 -6.19
N ASP A 269 -5.76 -27.74 -6.72
CA ASP A 269 -5.45 -29.13 -7.01
C ASP A 269 -5.32 -29.88 -5.68
N ASP A 270 -5.83 -31.10 -5.64
CA ASP A 270 -5.88 -31.97 -4.46
C ASP A 270 -6.72 -31.46 -3.28
N THR A 271 -7.54 -30.42 -3.48
CA THR A 271 -8.36 -29.85 -2.40
C THR A 271 -9.65 -30.63 -2.17
N THR A 272 -10.04 -30.80 -0.90
CA THR A 272 -11.23 -31.56 -0.50
C THR A 272 -12.43 -30.66 -0.20
N CYS A 273 -13.63 -31.22 -0.35
CA CYS A 273 -14.87 -30.59 0.07
C CYS A 273 -15.04 -30.68 1.60
N HIS A 274 -15.01 -29.55 2.30
CA HIS A 274 -15.16 -29.51 3.75
C HIS A 274 -16.59 -29.30 4.24
N ARG A 275 -17.50 -28.87 3.36
CA ARG A 275 -18.89 -28.61 3.72
C ARG A 275 -19.84 -28.92 2.56
N LEU A 276 -20.82 -29.78 2.81
CA LEU A 276 -21.89 -30.13 1.89
C LEU A 276 -23.22 -30.08 2.63
N ILE A 277 -24.13 -29.21 2.17
CA ILE A 277 -25.47 -29.08 2.73
C ILE A 277 -26.47 -29.39 1.62
N LYS A 278 -27.26 -30.45 1.84
CA LYS A 278 -28.29 -30.89 0.90
C LYS A 278 -29.29 -29.76 0.63
N SER A 279 -29.66 -29.60 -0.63
CA SER A 279 -30.60 -28.59 -1.11
C SER A 279 -30.18 -27.14 -0.84
N PHE A 280 -28.88 -26.92 -0.57
CA PHE A 280 -28.35 -25.59 -0.31
C PHE A 280 -27.08 -25.34 -1.13
N MET A 281 -25.93 -25.83 -0.68
CA MET A 281 -24.66 -25.61 -1.38
C MET A 281 -23.57 -26.62 -1.01
N VAL A 282 -22.57 -26.71 -1.90
CA VAL A 282 -21.30 -27.39 -1.67
C VAL A 282 -20.16 -26.38 -1.62
N GLN A 283 -19.38 -26.39 -0.55
CA GLN A 283 -18.27 -25.46 -0.33
C GLN A 283 -16.93 -26.14 -0.60
N LEU A 284 -16.11 -25.50 -1.42
CA LEU A 284 -14.86 -25.99 -1.97
C LEU A 284 -13.73 -24.96 -1.77
N GLY A 285 -12.53 -25.36 -2.14
CA GLY A 285 -11.38 -24.45 -2.19
C GLY A 285 -10.77 -24.12 -0.84
N LYS A 286 -11.03 -24.92 0.20
CA LYS A 286 -10.31 -24.82 1.48
C LYS A 286 -8.89 -25.37 1.34
N ALA A 287 -7.94 -24.73 2.01
CA ALA A 287 -6.56 -25.18 2.02
C ALA A 287 -6.40 -26.51 2.76
N PRO A 288 -5.52 -27.42 2.30
CA PRO A 288 -5.12 -28.56 3.10
C PRO A 288 -4.51 -28.08 4.43
N LYS A 289 -4.56 -28.93 5.46
CA LYS A 289 -4.04 -28.56 6.78
C LYS A 289 -2.55 -28.19 6.69
N GLY A 290 -2.21 -26.98 7.09
CA GLY A 290 -0.84 -26.46 7.11
C GLY A 290 -0.53 -25.49 5.97
N GLU A 291 -1.42 -25.34 5.00
CA GLU A 291 -1.31 -24.30 3.97
C GLU A 291 -2.16 -23.06 4.33
N GLU A 292 -1.72 -21.92 3.82
CA GLU A 292 -2.36 -20.63 4.03
C GLU A 292 -3.70 -20.54 3.28
N GLU A 293 -4.75 -20.09 3.99
CA GLU A 293 -6.08 -19.82 3.44
C GLU A 293 -6.17 -18.40 2.87
N GLU A 294 -5.25 -18.06 2.00
CA GLU A 294 -5.07 -16.71 1.50
C GLU A 294 -5.67 -16.53 0.09
N SER A 295 -5.88 -15.27 -0.29
CA SER A 295 -6.21 -14.90 -1.67
C SER A 295 -4.95 -14.90 -2.54
N LEU A 296 -5.10 -14.61 -3.83
CA LEU A 296 -3.98 -14.35 -4.74
C LEU A 296 -3.02 -13.26 -4.22
N TRP A 297 -3.52 -12.33 -3.41
CA TRP A 297 -2.77 -11.19 -2.88
C TRP A 297 -2.33 -11.35 -1.42
N GLY A 298 -2.54 -12.53 -0.81
CA GLY A 298 -2.29 -12.77 0.61
C GLY A 298 -3.43 -12.27 1.51
N GLU A 299 -3.91 -11.06 1.27
CA GLU A 299 -4.95 -10.42 2.09
C GLU A 299 -6.38 -10.77 1.67
N ALA A 300 -7.36 -10.49 2.53
CA ALA A 300 -8.76 -10.60 2.15
C ALA A 300 -9.16 -9.44 1.22
N PHE A 301 -10.12 -9.67 0.31
CA PHE A 301 -10.55 -8.67 -0.65
C PHE A 301 -12.04 -8.31 -0.57
N PRO A 302 -12.42 -7.07 -0.96
CA PRO A 302 -13.79 -6.57 -0.88
C PRO A 302 -14.77 -7.40 -1.72
N ASP A 303 -16.05 -7.38 -1.31
CA ASP A 303 -17.13 -8.02 -2.07
C ASP A 303 -17.44 -7.26 -3.37
N GLU A 304 -17.80 -7.99 -4.41
CA GLU A 304 -18.26 -7.47 -5.70
C GLU A 304 -19.71 -7.92 -5.95
N PHE A 305 -20.64 -6.97 -5.91
CA PHE A 305 -22.05 -7.20 -6.18
C PHE A 305 -22.48 -6.51 -7.47
N ASP A 306 -23.13 -7.26 -8.38
CA ASP A 306 -23.77 -6.74 -9.58
C ASP A 306 -25.26 -7.13 -9.56
N GLU A 307 -26.16 -6.21 -9.90
CA GLU A 307 -27.61 -6.45 -9.87
C GLU A 307 -28.05 -7.56 -10.84
N ARG A 308 -27.26 -7.82 -11.88
CA ARG A 308 -27.53 -8.87 -12.86
C ARG A 308 -27.16 -10.26 -12.35
N LEU A 309 -26.39 -10.34 -11.27
CA LEU A 309 -25.93 -11.59 -10.68
C LEU A 309 -26.66 -11.85 -9.36
N SER A 310 -27.44 -12.92 -9.34
CA SER A 310 -28.19 -13.35 -8.16
C SER A 310 -28.16 -14.87 -8.03
N HIS A 311 -28.44 -15.36 -6.82
CA HIS A 311 -28.53 -16.79 -6.52
C HIS A 311 -29.94 -17.34 -6.85
N ASN A 312 -30.50 -16.95 -8.00
CA ASN A 312 -31.84 -17.39 -8.42
C ASN A 312 -31.85 -18.78 -9.07
N GLU A 313 -30.70 -19.25 -9.55
CA GLU A 313 -30.57 -20.50 -10.31
C GLU A 313 -29.77 -21.56 -9.52
N GLU A 314 -29.89 -22.83 -9.95
CA GLU A 314 -28.99 -23.91 -9.50
C GLU A 314 -27.61 -23.79 -10.17
N GLY A 315 -26.56 -24.22 -9.47
CA GLY A 315 -25.19 -24.19 -9.96
C GLY A 315 -24.59 -22.79 -10.10
N VAL A 316 -25.07 -21.81 -9.34
CA VAL A 316 -24.43 -20.50 -9.23
C VAL A 316 -23.14 -20.64 -8.42
N LEU A 317 -22.08 -19.97 -8.89
CA LEU A 317 -20.75 -19.98 -8.28
C LEU A 317 -20.48 -18.66 -7.55
N SER A 318 -20.19 -18.77 -6.25
CA SER A 318 -20.03 -17.62 -5.37
C SER A 318 -18.89 -17.78 -4.36
N MET A 319 -18.33 -16.68 -3.88
CA MET A 319 -17.27 -16.69 -2.86
C MET A 319 -17.83 -16.92 -1.46
N ALA A 320 -17.14 -17.75 -0.69
CA ALA A 320 -17.38 -17.87 0.74
C ALA A 320 -16.63 -16.77 1.49
N ASN A 321 -17.31 -16.14 2.45
CA ASN A 321 -16.76 -15.10 3.31
C ASN A 321 -17.20 -15.31 4.77
N ALA A 322 -16.54 -14.63 5.70
CA ALA A 322 -16.84 -14.63 7.14
C ALA A 322 -17.46 -13.31 7.61
N GLY A 323 -17.90 -12.47 6.67
CA GLY A 323 -18.35 -11.10 6.88
C GLY A 323 -18.02 -10.21 5.68
N PRO A 324 -18.49 -8.96 5.66
CA PRO A 324 -18.26 -8.04 4.54
C PRO A 324 -16.77 -7.85 4.24
N GLY A 325 -16.39 -8.00 2.99
CA GLY A 325 -15.03 -7.78 2.49
C GLY A 325 -13.97 -8.78 2.95
N THR A 326 -14.38 -9.99 3.35
CA THR A 326 -13.48 -11.03 3.85
C THR A 326 -13.27 -12.18 2.86
N ASN A 327 -13.35 -11.91 1.55
CA ASN A 327 -13.16 -12.94 0.52
C ASN A 327 -11.69 -13.39 0.47
N ARG A 328 -11.49 -14.70 0.35
CA ARG A 328 -10.18 -15.36 0.28
C ARG A 328 -10.13 -16.31 -0.93
N ARG A 329 -9.87 -17.60 -0.71
CA ARG A 329 -9.88 -18.64 -1.77
C ARG A 329 -11.11 -19.54 -1.77
N GLN A 330 -11.86 -19.59 -0.68
CA GLN A 330 -12.99 -20.50 -0.53
C GLN A 330 -14.17 -20.05 -1.39
N PHE A 331 -14.82 -20.99 -2.07
CA PHE A 331 -15.98 -20.72 -2.93
C PHE A 331 -17.02 -21.82 -2.72
N PHE A 332 -18.24 -21.60 -3.18
CA PHE A 332 -19.30 -22.59 -3.14
C PHE A 332 -20.12 -22.60 -4.42
N ILE A 333 -20.75 -23.74 -4.68
CA ILE A 333 -21.69 -23.96 -5.77
C ILE A 333 -23.06 -24.24 -5.15
N THR A 334 -24.09 -23.53 -5.59
CA THR A 334 -25.45 -23.73 -5.09
C THR A 334 -26.13 -24.94 -5.72
N PHE A 335 -26.93 -25.67 -4.96
CA PHE A 335 -27.80 -26.73 -5.49
C PHE A 335 -29.20 -26.22 -5.83
N GLN A 336 -29.64 -25.15 -5.16
CA GLN A 336 -30.95 -24.53 -5.36
C GLN A 336 -30.83 -23.00 -5.33
N SER A 337 -31.93 -22.32 -5.65
CA SER A 337 -32.03 -20.87 -5.54
C SER A 337 -31.87 -20.42 -4.07
N CYS A 338 -30.88 -19.57 -3.80
CA CYS A 338 -30.51 -19.10 -2.46
C CYS A 338 -30.53 -17.57 -2.37
N THR A 339 -31.66 -16.94 -2.66
CA THR A 339 -31.79 -15.46 -2.73
C THR A 339 -31.43 -14.73 -1.43
N HIS A 340 -31.47 -15.42 -0.29
CA HIS A 340 -31.05 -14.86 1.01
C HIS A 340 -29.53 -14.62 1.13
N LEU A 341 -28.74 -15.14 0.18
CA LEU A 341 -27.29 -14.93 0.03
C LEU A 341 -26.95 -13.75 -0.90
N ASP A 342 -27.94 -13.21 -1.61
CA ASP A 342 -27.75 -12.06 -2.49
C ASP A 342 -27.24 -10.86 -1.70
N ARG A 343 -26.26 -10.15 -2.27
CA ARG A 343 -25.56 -9.01 -1.63
C ARG A 343 -24.84 -9.35 -0.31
N LYS A 344 -24.65 -10.64 -0.02
CA LYS A 344 -23.77 -11.11 1.07
C LYS A 344 -22.56 -11.84 0.53
N HIS A 345 -22.73 -12.60 -0.55
CA HIS A 345 -21.66 -13.34 -1.22
C HIS A 345 -21.48 -12.85 -2.65
N SER A 346 -20.22 -12.69 -3.06
CA SER A 346 -19.88 -12.24 -4.41
C SER A 346 -20.11 -13.38 -5.40
N VAL A 347 -21.12 -13.23 -6.25
CA VAL A 347 -21.40 -14.14 -7.37
C VAL A 347 -20.43 -13.81 -8.49
N PHE A 348 -19.71 -14.80 -9.02
CA PHE A 348 -18.71 -14.57 -10.06
C PHE A 348 -18.75 -15.57 -11.21
N GLY A 349 -19.66 -16.55 -11.18
CA GLY A 349 -19.80 -17.50 -12.27
C GLY A 349 -20.99 -18.43 -12.11
N LYS A 350 -21.04 -19.44 -12.99
CA LYS A 350 -22.02 -20.53 -12.94
C LYS A 350 -21.50 -21.81 -13.59
N VAL A 351 -22.10 -22.93 -13.24
CA VAL A 351 -21.85 -24.23 -13.87
C VAL A 351 -22.56 -24.30 -15.22
N ILE A 352 -21.82 -24.59 -16.29
CA ILE A 352 -22.39 -24.76 -17.65
C ILE A 352 -22.43 -26.20 -18.13
N LYS A 353 -21.54 -27.07 -17.62
CA LYS A 353 -21.49 -28.50 -17.91
C LYS A 353 -21.09 -29.25 -16.64
N GLY A 354 -21.59 -30.46 -16.46
CA GLY A 354 -21.36 -31.23 -15.23
C GLY A 354 -22.38 -30.94 -14.13
N MET A 355 -23.57 -30.41 -14.47
CA MET A 355 -24.64 -30.20 -13.48
C MET A 355 -25.16 -31.53 -12.92
N ASP A 356 -25.10 -32.59 -13.74
CA ASP A 356 -25.31 -33.98 -13.34
C ASP A 356 -24.34 -34.42 -12.24
N VAL A 357 -23.05 -34.07 -12.35
CA VAL A 357 -22.05 -34.32 -11.30
C VAL A 357 -22.41 -33.56 -10.03
N VAL A 358 -22.75 -32.27 -10.15
CA VAL A 358 -23.18 -31.43 -9.02
C VAL A 358 -24.40 -32.04 -8.31
N LYS A 359 -25.42 -32.49 -9.04
CA LYS A 359 -26.60 -33.17 -8.47
C LYS A 359 -26.23 -34.50 -7.80
N ASN A 360 -25.29 -35.25 -8.37
CA ASN A 360 -24.79 -36.47 -7.73
C ASN A 360 -24.06 -36.18 -6.41
N LEU A 361 -23.32 -35.06 -6.31
CA LEU A 361 -22.68 -34.65 -5.05
C LEU A 361 -23.72 -34.43 -3.94
N GLU A 362 -24.88 -33.86 -4.25
CA GLU A 362 -25.96 -33.62 -3.28
C GLU A 362 -26.49 -34.91 -2.63
N THR A 363 -26.43 -36.05 -3.34
CA THR A 363 -26.95 -37.33 -2.85
C THR A 363 -26.10 -37.92 -1.71
N ILE A 364 -24.82 -37.55 -1.64
CA ILE A 364 -23.84 -38.10 -0.70
C ILE A 364 -24.29 -37.82 0.75
N PRO A 365 -24.29 -38.84 1.64
CA PRO A 365 -24.61 -38.65 3.05
C PRO A 365 -23.55 -37.79 3.75
N THR A 366 -23.98 -36.93 4.66
CA THR A 366 -23.12 -36.00 5.40
C THR A 366 -23.14 -36.30 6.89
N ASP A 367 -22.01 -36.04 7.56
CA ASP A 367 -21.87 -36.15 9.00
C ASP A 367 -22.50 -34.95 9.73
N LYS A 368 -22.59 -35.00 11.07
CA LYS A 368 -23.09 -33.92 11.94
C LYS A 368 -22.34 -32.59 11.77
N LYS A 369 -21.12 -32.62 11.24
CA LYS A 369 -20.29 -31.44 10.92
C LYS A 369 -20.46 -30.97 9.47
N GLU A 370 -21.50 -31.44 8.78
CA GLU A 370 -21.80 -31.12 7.38
C GLU A 370 -20.67 -31.54 6.42
N ARG A 371 -19.85 -32.51 6.83
CA ARG A 371 -18.78 -33.08 5.99
C ARG A 371 -19.31 -34.28 5.21
N PRO A 372 -19.01 -34.41 3.92
CA PRO A 372 -19.41 -35.58 3.15
C PRO A 372 -18.73 -36.85 3.72
N MET A 373 -19.47 -37.96 3.78
CA MET A 373 -18.94 -39.25 4.23
C MET A 373 -17.98 -39.85 3.19
N GLU A 374 -18.25 -39.59 1.91
CA GLU A 374 -17.35 -39.89 0.81
C GLU A 374 -16.44 -38.69 0.55
N GLU A 375 -15.14 -38.94 0.34
CA GLU A 375 -14.19 -37.86 0.07
C GLU A 375 -14.43 -37.30 -1.32
N ILE A 376 -14.87 -36.04 -1.40
CA ILE A 376 -14.98 -35.30 -2.66
C ILE A 376 -13.72 -34.44 -2.79
N ARG A 377 -13.01 -34.58 -3.91
CA ARG A 377 -11.73 -33.92 -4.17
C ARG A 377 -11.70 -33.31 -5.56
N ILE A 378 -11.16 -32.10 -5.65
CA ILE A 378 -10.73 -31.50 -6.91
C ILE A 378 -9.36 -32.09 -7.22
N LEU A 379 -9.26 -32.91 -8.27
CA LEU A 379 -8.01 -33.51 -8.71
C LEU A 379 -7.14 -32.47 -9.39
N LYS A 380 -7.75 -31.69 -10.30
CA LYS A 380 -7.03 -30.72 -11.11
C LYS A 380 -7.95 -29.60 -11.58
N THR A 381 -7.38 -28.41 -11.68
CA THR A 381 -8.02 -27.25 -12.32
C THR A 381 -7.37 -26.96 -13.68
N VAL A 382 -8.21 -26.78 -14.70
CA VAL A 382 -7.77 -26.50 -16.08
C VAL A 382 -8.45 -25.24 -16.59
N VAL A 383 -7.68 -24.17 -16.74
CA VAL A 383 -8.17 -22.91 -17.30
C VAL A 383 -8.20 -23.03 -18.83
N LYS A 384 -9.38 -22.95 -19.45
CA LYS A 384 -9.53 -22.97 -20.92
C LYS A 384 -9.40 -21.59 -21.53
N THR A 385 -9.99 -20.59 -20.87
CA THR A 385 -10.03 -19.23 -21.37
C THR A 385 -9.82 -18.30 -20.21
N ASP A 386 -8.74 -17.51 -20.29
CA ASP A 386 -8.33 -16.57 -19.27
C ASP A 386 -8.43 -15.13 -19.79
N PRO A 387 -9.55 -14.43 -19.52
CA PRO A 387 -9.68 -13.02 -19.86
C PRO A 387 -8.87 -12.11 -18.92
N ALA A 388 -8.45 -12.58 -17.74
CA ALA A 388 -7.72 -11.77 -16.78
C ALA A 388 -6.26 -11.56 -17.21
N GLU A 389 -5.59 -12.61 -17.69
CA GLU A 389 -4.23 -12.46 -18.22
C GLU A 389 -4.22 -11.65 -19.52
N GLU A 390 -5.22 -11.83 -20.40
CA GLU A 390 -5.38 -11.00 -21.61
C GLU A 390 -5.54 -9.52 -21.26
N ALA A 391 -6.38 -9.20 -20.26
CA ALA A 391 -6.58 -7.82 -19.81
C ALA A 391 -5.32 -7.21 -19.18
N LYS A 392 -4.57 -8.01 -18.41
CA LYS A 392 -3.30 -7.59 -17.82
C LYS A 392 -2.28 -7.26 -18.91
N GLN A 393 -2.16 -8.11 -19.94
CA GLN A 393 -1.25 -7.84 -21.05
C GLN A 393 -1.64 -6.57 -21.82
N LEU A 394 -2.92 -6.38 -22.14
CA LEU A 394 -3.39 -5.18 -22.83
C LEU A 394 -3.18 -3.90 -22.00
N ASP A 395 -3.34 -3.99 -20.69
CA ASP A 395 -3.08 -2.83 -19.81
C ASP A 395 -1.58 -2.50 -19.73
N LEU A 396 -0.72 -3.51 -19.67
CA LEU A 396 0.74 -3.33 -19.72
C LEU A 396 1.19 -2.70 -21.05
N GLU A 397 0.68 -3.17 -22.19
CA GLU A 397 0.96 -2.60 -23.50
C GLU A 397 0.49 -1.14 -23.61
N ARG A 398 -0.68 -0.82 -23.02
CA ARG A 398 -1.19 0.54 -22.91
C ARG A 398 -0.26 1.43 -22.10
N ILE A 399 0.18 0.97 -20.93
CA ILE A 399 1.08 1.72 -20.03
C ILE A 399 2.45 1.92 -20.69
N GLU A 400 3.01 0.88 -21.31
CA GLU A 400 4.29 0.95 -22.03
C GLU A 400 4.24 1.99 -23.15
N LYS A 401 3.13 2.05 -23.91
CA LYS A 401 2.94 3.05 -24.96
C LYS A 401 2.93 4.47 -24.40
N ILE A 402 2.23 4.71 -23.28
CA ILE A 402 2.17 6.02 -22.62
C ILE A 402 3.57 6.44 -22.14
N ILE A 403 4.32 5.51 -21.52
CA ILE A 403 5.68 5.79 -21.03
C ILE A 403 6.63 6.12 -22.20
N ARG A 404 6.55 5.38 -23.31
CA ARG A 404 7.34 5.66 -24.54
C ARG A 404 7.01 7.03 -25.12
N GLU A 405 5.75 7.42 -25.18
CA GLU A 405 5.31 8.74 -25.65
C GLU A 405 5.83 9.86 -24.74
N ARG A 406 5.77 9.68 -23.42
CA ARG A 406 6.35 10.62 -22.44
C ARG A 406 7.86 10.77 -22.60
N ARG A 407 8.62 9.67 -22.79
CA ARG A 407 10.08 9.71 -23.05
C ARG A 407 10.42 10.48 -24.33
N LYS A 408 9.62 10.34 -25.39
CA LYS A 408 9.77 11.11 -26.65
C LYS A 408 9.44 12.60 -26.48
N ALA A 409 8.40 12.93 -25.72
CA ALA A 409 8.05 14.32 -25.42
C ALA A 409 9.11 15.02 -24.56
N GLY A 410 9.65 14.33 -23.54
CA GLY A 410 10.69 14.84 -22.66
C GLY A 410 12.03 15.10 -23.37
N SER A 411 12.42 14.25 -24.33
CA SER A 411 13.63 14.46 -25.15
C SER A 411 13.48 15.63 -26.12
N SER A 412 12.29 15.83 -26.69
CA SER A 412 11.99 16.98 -27.56
C SER A 412 12.00 18.31 -26.79
N ALA A 413 11.53 18.33 -25.54
CA ALA A 413 11.56 19.53 -24.69
C ALA A 413 12.97 19.92 -24.21
N LYS A 414 13.88 18.94 -24.06
CA LYS A 414 15.28 19.17 -23.64
C LYS A 414 16.12 19.81 -24.76
N SER A 415 15.91 19.38 -26.01
CA SER A 415 16.58 19.93 -27.21
C SER A 415 16.28 21.41 -27.48
N VAL A 416 15.07 21.89 -27.12
CA VAL A 416 14.68 23.31 -27.28
C VAL A 416 15.31 24.22 -26.23
N LYS A 417 15.76 23.68 -25.08
CA LYS A 417 16.36 24.47 -23.99
C LYS A 417 17.88 24.67 -24.15
N GLU A 418 18.58 23.71 -24.77
CA GLU A 418 20.04 23.82 -25.05
C GLU A 418 20.38 24.72 -26.25
N SER A 419 19.43 24.95 -27.17
CA SER A 419 19.64 25.80 -28.35
C SER A 419 19.52 27.31 -28.08
N LYS A 420 19.28 27.72 -26.82
CA LYS A 420 19.26 29.15 -26.39
C LYS A 420 20.46 29.59 -25.55
N SER A 421 21.50 28.76 -25.38
CA SER A 421 22.65 29.08 -24.52
C SER A 421 24.02 28.89 -25.17
N SER A 422 24.18 29.18 -26.47
CA SER A 422 25.49 29.17 -27.14
C SER A 422 25.67 30.35 -28.09
N ALA A 423 25.73 31.56 -27.55
CA ALA A 423 26.39 32.69 -28.21
C ALA A 423 26.78 33.76 -27.17
N LEU A 424 27.90 33.56 -26.49
CA LEU A 424 28.67 34.63 -25.84
C LEU A 424 30.13 34.14 -25.76
N ASP A 425 30.85 34.43 -26.84
CA ASP A 425 32.29 34.31 -26.96
C ASP A 425 32.97 35.47 -26.21
N ASN A 426 34.12 35.17 -25.60
CA ASN A 426 34.88 36.07 -24.74
C ASN A 426 35.78 36.99 -25.57
N GLY A 427 35.70 38.30 -25.33
CA GLY A 427 36.73 39.25 -25.79
C GLY A 427 36.66 40.58 -25.03
N PRO A 428 37.76 41.10 -24.47
CA PRO A 428 37.77 42.38 -23.77
C PRO A 428 38.05 43.51 -24.79
N ALA A 429 37.13 44.47 -24.93
CA ALA A 429 37.40 45.68 -25.70
C ALA A 429 36.71 46.90 -25.07
N VAL A 430 37.55 47.79 -24.54
CA VAL A 430 37.22 49.12 -24.05
C VAL A 430 37.09 50.07 -25.25
N GLY A 431 36.03 50.87 -25.35
CA GLY A 431 36.05 52.04 -26.24
C GLY A 431 34.72 52.62 -26.69
N LYS A 432 34.32 53.71 -26.03
CA LYS A 432 33.90 55.01 -26.61
C LYS A 432 33.00 54.97 -27.86
N TYR A 433 31.77 55.46 -27.76
CA TYR A 433 31.28 56.67 -28.47
C TYR A 433 30.01 57.20 -27.77
N LEU A 434 30.15 58.36 -27.12
CA LEU A 434 29.05 59.27 -26.80
C LEU A 434 28.57 59.93 -28.10
N THR A 435 27.26 60.17 -28.25
CA THR A 435 26.70 61.53 -28.46
C THR A 435 25.18 61.57 -28.27
N GLN A 436 24.74 62.56 -27.49
CA GLN A 436 23.35 62.99 -27.25
C GLN A 436 22.76 63.75 -28.45
N LYS A 437 21.42 63.71 -28.61
CA LYS A 437 20.48 64.86 -28.64
C LYS A 437 19.12 64.42 -29.23
N THR A 438 18.06 64.34 -28.41
CA THR A 438 17.02 65.36 -28.10
C THR A 438 15.96 65.61 -29.18
N ALA A 439 14.72 65.64 -28.66
CA ALA A 439 13.54 66.39 -29.10
C ALA A 439 12.67 65.78 -30.21
N GLY A 440 11.50 65.30 -29.77
CA GLY A 440 10.32 65.18 -30.61
C GLY A 440 9.58 66.52 -30.77
N LYS A 441 8.91 66.66 -31.91
CA LYS A 441 7.71 67.49 -32.07
C LYS A 441 6.89 66.97 -33.24
N ALA A 442 5.58 67.02 -33.05
CA ALA A 442 4.51 66.38 -33.83
C ALA A 442 4.21 67.04 -35.19
N SER A 443 3.64 66.27 -36.12
CA SER A 443 2.37 66.57 -36.83
C SER A 443 2.01 65.45 -37.82
N SER A 444 0.73 65.44 -38.17
CA SER A 444 -0.11 64.46 -38.88
C SER A 444 0.19 64.29 -40.36
N ASP A 445 -0.09 63.11 -40.92
CA ASP A 445 -1.19 62.89 -41.89
C ASP A 445 -1.21 61.43 -42.41
N GLU A 446 -2.39 61.05 -42.89
CA GLU A 446 -2.92 59.71 -43.20
C GLU A 446 -2.24 58.99 -44.40
N ASP A 447 -2.17 57.65 -44.40
CA ASP A 447 -3.14 56.77 -45.08
C ASP A 447 -2.61 55.33 -45.38
N GLN A 448 -3.53 54.37 -45.26
CA GLN A 448 -3.69 53.03 -45.86
C GLN A 448 -2.63 51.89 -45.78
N GLY A 449 -3.08 50.71 -45.29
CA GLY A 449 -2.64 49.40 -45.81
C GLY A 449 -2.55 48.19 -44.86
N ALA A 450 -3.69 47.54 -44.58
CA ALA A 450 -3.95 46.11 -44.32
C ALA A 450 -2.98 45.19 -43.51
N GLY A 451 -3.52 44.45 -42.53
CA GLY A 451 -2.90 43.23 -41.99
C GLY A 451 -3.43 42.76 -40.64
N ASP A 452 -4.16 41.64 -40.66
CA ASP A 452 -4.85 40.93 -39.57
C ASP A 452 -3.89 40.21 -38.59
N THR A 453 -4.20 40.26 -37.28
CA THR A 453 -4.17 39.16 -36.27
C THR A 453 -3.88 39.60 -34.82
N SER A 454 -4.79 39.21 -33.93
CA SER A 454 -4.62 38.86 -32.50
C SER A 454 -3.92 39.82 -31.53
N ARG A 455 -4.70 40.49 -30.66
CA ARG A 455 -4.19 41.06 -29.40
C ARG A 455 -5.09 40.66 -28.23
N LEU A 456 -4.49 39.93 -27.30
CA LEU A 456 -5.04 39.49 -26.02
C LEU A 456 -5.54 40.70 -25.19
N ALA A 457 -6.63 40.49 -24.44
CA ALA A 457 -7.24 41.48 -23.57
C ALA A 457 -6.39 41.78 -22.31
N PRO A 458 -6.43 43.01 -21.76
CA PRO A 458 -5.73 43.37 -20.51
C PRO A 458 -6.44 42.80 -19.26
N PRO A 459 -5.74 42.63 -18.12
CA PRO A 459 -6.28 41.98 -16.92
C PRO A 459 -7.32 42.87 -16.19
N PRO A 460 -8.36 42.28 -15.56
CA PRO A 460 -9.38 43.05 -14.85
C PRO A 460 -8.89 43.61 -13.50
N LYS A 461 -9.42 44.79 -13.15
CA LYS A 461 -9.12 45.54 -11.93
C LYS A 461 -9.78 44.91 -10.69
N LYS A 462 -9.07 45.00 -9.56
CA LYS A 462 -9.48 44.53 -8.22
C LYS A 462 -10.82 45.14 -7.77
N THR A 463 -11.82 44.30 -7.47
CA THR A 463 -13.05 44.67 -6.76
C THR A 463 -12.95 44.25 -5.29
N LYS A 464 -13.27 45.18 -4.38
CA LYS A 464 -13.32 44.97 -2.93
C LYS A 464 -14.40 43.94 -2.56
N PHE A 465 -14.03 43.01 -1.68
CA PHE A 465 -14.87 41.93 -1.15
C PHE A 465 -15.93 42.49 -0.20
N GLY A 466 -17.19 42.10 -0.40
CA GLY A 466 -18.34 42.46 0.43
C GLY A 466 -18.59 41.44 1.55
N ASN A 467 -19.18 41.94 2.64
CA ASN A 467 -19.43 41.26 3.92
C ASN A 467 -20.52 40.17 3.80
N PHE A 468 -20.33 39.00 4.43
CA PHE A 468 -21.21 37.83 4.34
C PHE A 468 -21.92 37.52 5.68
N SER A 469 -22.58 38.53 6.25
CA SER A 469 -23.47 38.32 7.41
C SER A 469 -24.85 37.90 6.91
N GLY A 470 -25.09 36.60 6.88
CA GLY A 470 -26.42 36.02 6.64
C GLY A 470 -26.42 34.97 5.54
N TRP A 471 -25.89 33.79 5.86
CA TRP A 471 -26.31 32.50 5.30
C TRP A 471 -26.04 31.40 6.31
#